data_AF-A0A2N1IE38-F1
#
_entry.id   AF-A0A2N1IE38-F1
#
_cell.length_a   1.000
_cell.length_b   1.000
_cell.length_c   1.000
_cell.angle_alpha   90.00
_cell.angle_beta   90.00
_cell.angle_gamma   90.00
#
_symmetry.space_group_name_H-M   'P 1'
#
loop_
_entity.id
_entity.type
_entity.pdbx_description
1 polymer ?
#
loop_
_entity_poly.entity_id
_entity_poly.type
_entity_poly.pdbx_seq_one_letter_code
_entity_poly.pdbx_strand_id
1 'polypeptide(L)'
;MISENFSWSESIYLKYDSIEYDLHNDFDFIEINYIIENQSVTLKWIRGTGNWVNQNQPNLIVLNISNVSQFEFKPRDSEMPFTEDDCLESFGFISDDDWCDGQFWVDKAPDESWLWSFVFQSGAEIIIGAKSAIVQIEP
;
A
#
# COMPACT_ATOMS: atom_id res chain seq x y z
N MET A 1 -1.64 12.53 -4.90
CA MET A 1 -1.79 12.27 -3.44
C MET A 1 -0.50 12.62 -2.70
N ILE A 2 -0.57 13.20 -1.49
CA ILE A 2 0.61 13.55 -0.67
C ILE A 2 0.82 12.56 0.47
N SER A 3 2.01 11.97 0.58
CA SER A 3 2.47 11.29 1.81
C SER A 3 2.96 12.34 2.82
N GLU A 4 2.31 12.47 3.98
CA GLU A 4 2.58 13.59 4.89
C GLU A 4 3.76 13.33 5.85
N ASN A 5 3.88 12.12 6.38
CA ASN A 5 4.87 11.75 7.41
C ASN A 5 5.73 10.53 7.03
N PHE A 6 5.66 10.08 5.77
CA PHE A 6 6.36 8.90 5.30
C PHE A 6 6.67 9.02 3.81
N SER A 7 7.45 8.09 3.27
CA SER A 7 7.70 7.96 1.84
C SER A 7 7.73 6.50 1.42
N TRP A 8 7.66 6.28 0.11
CA TRP A 8 7.78 4.95 -0.50
C TRP A 8 9.17 4.77 -1.12
N SER A 9 9.65 3.55 -1.20
CA SER A 9 10.87 3.20 -1.93
C SER A 9 10.85 1.79 -2.49
N GLU A 10 11.56 1.61 -3.61
CA GLU A 10 11.74 0.33 -4.31
C GLU A 10 10.45 -0.48 -4.49
N SER A 11 9.31 0.20 -4.63
CA SER A 11 7.97 -0.38 -4.77
C SER A 11 7.47 -1.27 -3.63
N ILE A 12 8.26 -1.65 -2.64
CA ILE A 12 7.81 -2.56 -1.56
C ILE A 12 8.05 -2.00 -0.16
N TYR A 13 8.80 -0.91 -0.05
CA TYR A 13 9.17 -0.35 1.24
C TYR A 13 8.37 0.89 1.59
N LEU A 14 7.95 0.95 2.85
CA LEU A 14 7.44 2.16 3.50
C LEU A 14 8.52 2.72 4.42
N LYS A 15 8.90 3.98 4.20
CA LYS A 15 9.88 4.71 5.03
C LYS A 15 9.18 5.65 5.99
N TYR A 16 9.42 5.49 7.28
CA TYR A 16 8.94 6.40 8.33
C TYR A 16 10.10 6.70 9.31
N ASP A 17 10.31 7.99 9.58
CA ASP A 17 11.52 8.51 10.21
C ASP A 17 12.80 8.03 9.49
N SER A 18 13.66 7.27 10.18
CA SER A 18 14.90 6.70 9.63
C SER A 18 14.80 5.19 9.40
N ILE A 19 13.60 4.62 9.46
CA ILE A 19 13.36 3.18 9.35
C ILE A 19 12.62 2.90 8.05
N GLU A 20 13.05 1.85 7.37
CA GLU A 20 12.44 1.32 6.16
C GLU A 20 11.79 -0.02 6.50
N TYR A 21 10.50 -0.16 6.23
CA TYR A 21 9.70 -1.34 6.50
C TYR A 21 9.42 -2.08 5.20
N ASP A 22 9.87 -3.33 5.11
CA ASP A 22 9.63 -4.21 3.97
C ASP A 22 8.22 -4.80 4.04
N LEU A 23 7.26 -4.18 3.37
CA LEU A 23 5.86 -4.62 3.43
C LEU A 23 5.60 -5.93 2.66
N HIS A 24 6.57 -6.43 1.90
CA HIS A 24 6.47 -7.69 1.16
C HIS A 24 7.00 -8.86 1.99
N ASN A 25 8.20 -8.73 2.56
CA ASN A 25 8.86 -9.85 3.23
C ASN A 25 8.58 -9.93 4.74
N ASP A 26 8.34 -8.78 5.39
CA ASP A 26 8.30 -8.70 6.86
C ASP A 26 6.88 -8.55 7.43
N PHE A 27 5.89 -8.28 6.58
CA PHE A 27 4.52 -7.99 7.03
C PHE A 27 3.45 -8.64 6.15
N ASP A 28 2.36 -9.08 6.79
CA ASP A 28 1.17 -9.62 6.14
C ASP A 28 0.07 -8.54 6.11
N PHE A 29 -0.56 -8.32 4.96
CA PHE A 29 -1.70 -7.42 4.81
C PHE A 29 -2.97 -8.06 5.37
N ILE A 30 -3.67 -7.35 6.27
CA ILE A 30 -4.79 -7.94 7.02
C ILE A 30 -6.12 -7.20 6.90
N GLU A 31 -6.13 -5.94 6.45
CA GLU A 31 -7.36 -5.14 6.45
C GLU A 31 -7.34 -4.06 5.38
N ILE A 32 -8.45 -3.99 4.65
CA ILE A 32 -8.89 -2.83 3.90
C ILE A 32 -10.23 -2.35 4.45
N ASN A 33 -10.32 -1.08 4.83
CA ASN A 33 -11.53 -0.49 5.36
C ASN A 33 -11.83 0.85 4.67
N TYR A 34 -12.82 0.85 3.76
CA TYR A 34 -13.31 2.07 3.11
C TYR A 34 -14.54 2.61 3.84
N ILE A 35 -14.40 3.83 4.40
CA ILE A 35 -15.43 4.48 5.20
C ILE A 35 -16.10 5.57 4.33
N ILE A 36 -17.32 5.27 3.88
CA ILE A 36 -18.11 6.15 2.99
C ILE A 36 -18.35 7.53 3.62
N GLU A 37 -18.73 7.58 4.90
CA GLU A 37 -19.09 8.82 5.60
C GLU A 37 -17.96 9.85 5.58
N ASN A 38 -16.72 9.38 5.75
CA ASN A 38 -15.53 10.23 5.89
C ASN A 38 -14.66 10.26 4.63
N GLN A 39 -15.03 9.52 3.58
CA GLN A 39 -14.22 9.35 2.37
C GLN A 39 -12.77 9.00 2.73
N SER A 40 -12.61 7.97 3.55
CA SER A 40 -11.30 7.55 4.05
C SER A 40 -11.07 6.06 3.82
N VAL A 41 -9.82 5.68 3.57
CA VAL A 41 -9.39 4.28 3.50
C VAL A 41 -8.36 4.05 4.61
N THR A 42 -8.50 2.94 5.32
CA THR A 42 -7.44 2.41 6.18
C THR A 42 -6.94 1.10 5.59
N LEU A 43 -5.62 1.00 5.43
CA LEU A 43 -4.89 -0.21 5.04
C LEU A 43 -4.01 -0.65 6.21
N LYS A 44 -4.00 -1.94 6.54
CA LYS A 44 -3.22 -2.47 7.68
C LYS A 44 -2.36 -3.66 7.30
N TRP A 45 -1.15 -3.63 7.84
CA TRP A 45 -0.19 -4.73 7.79
C TRP A 45 0.20 -5.13 9.21
N ILE A 46 0.26 -6.42 9.48
CA ILE A 46 0.74 -7.00 10.74
C ILE A 46 2.12 -7.62 10.52
N ARG A 47 2.99 -7.56 11.52
CA ARG A 47 4.30 -8.21 11.44
C ARG A 47 4.16 -9.71 11.19
N GLY A 48 4.86 -10.20 10.18
CA GLY A 48 4.90 -11.60 9.81
C GLY A 48 5.49 -12.49 10.91
N THR A 49 5.22 -13.79 10.81
CA THR A 49 5.69 -14.80 11.80
C THR A 49 6.85 -15.65 11.30
N GLY A 50 7.39 -15.36 10.11
CA GLY A 50 8.52 -16.06 9.52
C GLY A 50 9.81 -15.92 10.35
N ASN A 51 10.65 -16.94 10.34
CA ASN A 51 11.93 -16.94 11.07
C ASN A 51 12.94 -15.88 10.56
N TRP A 52 12.70 -15.33 9.36
CA TRP A 52 13.49 -14.25 8.78
C TRP A 52 13.05 -12.86 9.26
N VAL A 53 11.82 -12.72 9.77
CA VAL A 53 11.25 -11.44 10.19
C VAL A 53 11.93 -10.99 11.48
N ASN A 54 12.42 -9.75 11.50
CA ASN A 54 13.07 -9.18 12.68
C ASN A 54 12.04 -8.94 13.80
N GLN A 55 12.24 -9.58 14.96
CA GLN A 55 11.36 -9.48 16.13
C GLN A 55 11.30 -8.08 16.78
N ASN A 56 12.17 -7.17 16.37
CA ASN A 56 12.13 -5.77 16.80
C ASN A 56 11.32 -4.87 15.84
N GLN A 57 10.80 -5.40 14.73
CA GLN A 57 9.84 -4.68 13.88
C GLN A 57 8.56 -4.36 14.69
N PRO A 58 7.85 -3.27 14.40
CA PRO A 58 6.56 -2.96 15.00
C PRO A 58 5.54 -4.08 14.74
N ASN A 59 4.56 -4.27 15.62
CA ASN A 59 3.51 -5.26 15.41
C ASN A 59 2.55 -4.87 14.28
N LEU A 60 2.29 -3.56 14.07
CA LEU A 60 1.31 -3.08 13.10
C LEU A 60 1.79 -1.84 12.36
N ILE A 61 1.51 -1.79 11.06
CA ILE A 61 1.64 -0.60 10.21
C ILE A 61 0.24 -0.26 9.70
N VAL A 62 -0.21 0.96 9.98
CA VAL A 62 -1.54 1.45 9.59
C VAL A 62 -1.38 2.65 8.68
N LEU A 63 -1.85 2.53 7.44
CA LEU A 63 -1.90 3.61 6.49
C LEU A 63 -3.31 4.19 6.45
N ASN A 64 -3.45 5.45 6.85
CA ASN A 64 -4.72 6.17 6.86
C ASN A 64 -4.74 7.20 5.74
N ILE A 65 -5.69 7.05 4.82
CA ILE A 65 -5.82 7.85 3.61
C ILE A 65 -7.11 8.66 3.71
N SER A 66 -7.00 9.97 3.51
CA SER A 66 -8.08 10.93 3.74
C SER A 66 -8.47 11.71 2.49
N ASN A 67 -9.75 12.07 2.38
CA ASN A 67 -10.34 12.74 1.23
C ASN A 67 -10.15 11.92 -0.06
N VAL A 68 -10.60 10.66 0.00
CA VAL A 68 -10.55 9.70 -1.10
C VAL A 68 -11.55 10.12 -2.18
N SER A 69 -11.04 10.47 -3.35
CA SER A 69 -11.81 10.82 -4.54
C SER A 69 -12.10 9.62 -5.44
N GLN A 70 -11.28 8.56 -5.34
CA GLN A 70 -11.41 7.34 -6.13
C GLN A 70 -10.95 6.13 -5.32
N PHE A 71 -11.73 5.07 -5.38
CA PHE A 71 -11.42 3.78 -4.75
C PHE A 71 -11.84 2.66 -5.69
N GLU A 72 -10.89 1.83 -6.09
CA GLU A 72 -11.13 0.65 -6.90
C GLU A 72 -10.47 -0.58 -6.28
N PHE A 73 -11.11 -1.72 -6.48
CA PHE A 73 -10.57 -3.02 -6.13
C PHE A 73 -10.66 -3.92 -7.37
N LYS A 74 -9.52 -4.25 -7.97
CA LYS A 74 -9.46 -5.22 -9.06
C LYS A 74 -9.42 -6.63 -8.47
N PRO A 75 -10.13 -7.59 -9.09
CA PRO A 75 -10.23 -8.95 -8.56
C PRO A 75 -8.87 -9.65 -8.59
N ARG A 76 -8.66 -10.53 -7.61
CA ARG A 76 -7.58 -11.52 -7.62
C ARG A 76 -7.64 -12.45 -8.85
N ASP A 77 -6.53 -13.09 -9.14
CA ASP A 77 -6.48 -14.29 -9.96
C ASP A 77 -7.08 -15.47 -9.17
N SER A 78 -8.05 -16.17 -9.78
CA SER A 78 -8.71 -17.33 -9.18
C SER A 78 -7.82 -18.57 -9.10
N GLU A 79 -6.74 -18.63 -9.87
CA GLU A 79 -5.79 -19.76 -9.86
C GLU A 79 -4.73 -19.64 -8.76
N MET A 80 -4.54 -18.44 -8.20
CA MET A 80 -3.62 -18.22 -7.08
C MET A 80 -4.19 -18.78 -5.76
N PRO A 81 -3.35 -19.15 -4.78
CA PRO A 81 -3.84 -19.47 -3.44
C PRO A 81 -4.34 -18.21 -2.70
N PHE A 82 -5.21 -18.39 -1.70
CA PHE A 82 -5.67 -17.30 -0.83
C PHE A 82 -4.59 -16.77 0.12
N THR A 83 -3.53 -17.54 0.32
CA THR A 83 -2.33 -17.12 1.09
C THR A 83 -1.46 -16.11 0.34
N GLU A 84 -1.90 -15.65 -0.84
CA GLU A 84 -1.21 -14.61 -1.62
C GLU A 84 -2.01 -13.29 -1.61
N ASP A 85 -3.16 -13.27 -0.94
CA ASP A 85 -4.01 -12.08 -0.82
C ASP A 85 -3.46 -11.10 0.23
N ASP A 86 -2.64 -11.60 1.16
CA ASP A 86 -1.98 -10.85 2.23
C ASP A 86 -0.56 -10.40 1.88
N CYS A 87 0.05 -10.92 0.81
CA CYS A 87 1.40 -10.53 0.40
C CYS A 87 1.36 -9.40 -0.64
N LEU A 88 1.90 -8.23 -0.30
CA LEU A 88 2.05 -7.11 -1.23
C LEU A 88 3.12 -7.46 -2.27
N GLU A 89 2.78 -7.57 -3.55
CA GLU A 89 3.78 -7.73 -4.62
C GLU A 89 4.46 -6.40 -4.93
N SER A 90 3.69 -5.33 -5.09
CA SER A 90 4.23 -4.00 -5.40
C SER A 90 3.27 -2.85 -5.10
N PHE A 91 3.83 -1.75 -4.64
CA PHE A 91 3.26 -0.41 -4.59
C PHE A 91 3.79 0.42 -5.76
N GLY A 92 2.92 1.22 -6.36
CA GLY A 92 3.29 2.18 -7.38
C GLY A 92 2.19 3.16 -7.69
N PHE A 93 2.26 3.73 -8.88
CA PHE A 93 1.39 4.80 -9.35
C PHE A 93 0.67 4.40 -10.63
N ILE A 94 -0.48 5.04 -10.88
CA ILE A 94 -1.20 4.98 -12.16
C ILE A 94 -1.47 6.43 -12.60
N SER A 95 -1.16 6.73 -13.87
CA SER A 95 -1.46 7.99 -14.55
C SER A 95 -2.63 7.80 -15.49
N ASP A 96 -3.38 8.87 -15.75
CA ASP A 96 -4.43 8.93 -16.78
C ASP A 96 -3.88 9.24 -18.18
N ASP A 97 -2.57 9.47 -18.29
CA ASP A 97 -1.90 9.70 -19.57
C ASP A 97 -1.85 8.44 -20.47
N ASP A 98 -1.92 8.64 -21.78
CA ASP A 98 -1.89 7.58 -22.82
C ASP A 98 -0.68 6.63 -22.75
N TRP A 99 0.42 7.04 -22.13
CA TRP A 99 1.62 6.21 -22.00
C TRP A 99 1.52 5.17 -20.87
N CYS A 100 0.59 5.37 -19.92
CA CYS A 100 0.49 4.57 -18.72
C CYS A 100 -0.38 3.33 -18.96
N ASP A 101 0.27 2.17 -19.10
CA ASP A 101 -0.39 0.88 -19.24
C ASP A 101 -0.21 0.06 -17.95
N GLY A 102 -0.99 0.41 -16.92
CA GLY A 102 -0.95 -0.21 -15.59
C GLY A 102 -0.06 0.50 -14.58
N GLN A 103 0.26 -0.20 -13.49
CA GLN A 103 1.08 0.32 -12.40
C GLN A 103 2.52 0.58 -12.87
N PHE A 104 3.10 1.71 -12.46
CA PHE A 104 4.51 2.03 -12.66
C PHE A 104 5.15 2.59 -11.38
N TRP A 105 6.48 2.52 -11.30
CA TRP A 105 7.26 3.06 -10.18
C TRP A 105 8.19 4.19 -10.64
N VAL A 106 8.37 5.20 -9.78
CA VAL A 106 9.40 6.25 -9.94
C VAL A 106 9.98 6.68 -8.60
N ASP A 107 11.28 6.98 -8.56
CA ASP A 107 12.00 7.45 -7.35
C ASP A 107 11.88 8.97 -7.11
N LYS A 108 10.80 9.59 -7.60
CA LYS A 108 10.53 11.03 -7.43
C LYS A 108 9.17 11.24 -6.81
N ALA A 109 8.92 12.45 -6.30
CA ALA A 109 7.59 12.83 -5.85
C ALA A 109 6.56 12.58 -6.97
N PRO A 110 5.46 11.85 -6.68
CA PRO A 110 4.45 11.56 -7.68
C PRO A 110 3.70 12.84 -8.07
N ASP A 111 3.11 12.84 -9.27
CA ASP A 111 2.14 13.88 -9.62
C ASP A 111 0.93 13.81 -8.69
N GLU A 112 0.28 14.95 -8.43
CA GLU A 112 -0.91 14.99 -7.61
C GLU A 112 -2.08 14.23 -8.24
N SER A 113 -2.14 14.18 -9.59
CA SER A 113 -3.17 13.45 -10.34
C SER A 113 -3.00 11.94 -10.31
N TRP A 114 -1.79 11.44 -10.02
CA TRP A 114 -1.53 10.01 -10.04
C TRP A 114 -2.22 9.28 -8.89
N LEU A 115 -2.81 8.14 -9.23
CA LEU A 115 -3.43 7.23 -8.28
C LEU A 115 -2.36 6.36 -7.63
N TRP A 116 -2.58 5.98 -6.38
CA TRP A 116 -1.78 4.97 -5.71
C TRP A 116 -2.33 3.60 -6.04
N SER A 117 -1.45 2.65 -6.32
CA SER A 117 -1.79 1.28 -6.64
C SER A 117 -1.01 0.33 -5.73
N PHE A 118 -1.71 -0.65 -5.16
CA PHE A 118 -1.18 -1.73 -4.33
C PHE A 118 -1.56 -3.06 -4.96
N VAL A 119 -0.60 -3.73 -5.58
CA VAL A 119 -0.76 -5.05 -6.21
C VAL A 119 -0.31 -6.11 -5.23
N PHE A 120 -1.11 -7.16 -5.08
CA PHE A 120 -0.82 -8.32 -4.23
C PHE A 120 -0.34 -9.50 -5.07
N GLN A 121 0.36 -10.46 -4.46
CA GLN A 121 0.84 -11.66 -5.17
C GLN A 121 -0.30 -12.48 -5.78
N SER A 122 -1.49 -12.40 -5.19
CA SER A 122 -2.73 -12.96 -5.76
C SER A 122 -3.19 -12.33 -7.07
N GLY A 123 -2.57 -11.23 -7.51
CA GLY A 123 -3.01 -10.42 -8.65
C GLY A 123 -4.13 -9.42 -8.32
N ALA A 124 -4.65 -9.41 -7.08
CA ALA A 124 -5.56 -8.37 -6.64
C ALA A 124 -4.87 -7.00 -6.64
N GLU A 125 -5.63 -5.93 -6.88
CA GLU A 125 -5.08 -4.57 -6.88
C GLU A 125 -6.04 -3.60 -6.20
N ILE A 126 -5.54 -2.84 -5.23
CA ILE A 126 -6.25 -1.70 -4.63
C ILE A 126 -5.73 -0.43 -5.30
N ILE A 127 -6.63 0.38 -5.85
CA ILE A 127 -6.29 1.68 -6.48
C ILE A 127 -7.00 2.80 -5.73
N ILE A 128 -6.24 3.83 -5.37
CA ILE A 128 -6.73 4.93 -4.53
C ILE A 128 -6.29 6.27 -5.10
N GLY A 129 -7.27 7.11 -5.40
CA GLY A 129 -7.09 8.55 -5.59
C GLY A 129 -7.52 9.27 -4.32
N ALA A 130 -6.65 10.10 -3.74
CA ALA A 130 -6.94 10.85 -2.53
C ALA A 130 -6.04 12.07 -2.38
N LYS A 131 -6.37 12.93 -1.42
CA LYS A 131 -5.60 14.13 -1.14
C LYS A 131 -4.34 13.84 -0.34
N SER A 132 -4.45 13.09 0.76
CA SER A 132 -3.31 12.82 1.63
C SER A 132 -3.39 11.51 2.38
N ALA A 133 -2.23 11.05 2.82
CA ALA A 133 -2.08 9.86 3.64
C ALA A 133 -1.07 10.09 4.78
N ILE A 134 -1.33 9.46 5.92
CA ILE A 134 -0.41 9.35 7.05
C ILE A 134 -0.22 7.88 7.40
N VAL A 135 0.99 7.53 7.86
CA VAL A 135 1.25 6.22 8.46
C VAL A 135 1.28 6.34 9.99
N GLN A 136 0.81 5.30 10.66
CA GLN A 136 0.96 5.08 12.10
C GLN A 136 1.68 3.74 12.29
N ILE A 137 2.69 3.75 13.15
CA ILE A 137 3.49 2.58 13.50
C ILE A 137 3.12 2.18 14.92
N GLU A 138 2.59 0.98 15.12
CA GLU A 138 2.20 0.48 16.44
C GLU A 138 3.15 -0.64 16.91
N PRO A 139 3.66 -0.56 18.16
CA PRO A 139 4.69 -1.47 18.67
C PRO A 139 4.19 -2.90 18.88
#